data_AF-A0A350DMT2-F1
#
_entry.id   AF-A0A350DMT2-F1
#
_cell.length_a   1.000
_cell.length_b   1.000
_cell.length_c   1.000
_cell.angle_alpha   90.00
_cell.angle_beta   90.00
_cell.angle_gamma   90.00
#
_symmetry.space_group_name_H-M   'P 1'
#
loop_
_entity.id
_entity.type
_entity.pdbx_description
1 polymer ?
#
loop_
_entity_poly.entity_id
_entity_poly.type
_entity_poly.pdbx_seq_one_letter_code
_entity_poly.pdbx_strand_id
1 'polypeptide(L)'
;MELPPSATFNIDNQSVGISAFDAREAEQNLHQQAVNIIASGPSIADLAFVDLVDTATIFVNGSISLMAQYNFTNVVGYVISDARFVKHQPDILNKYYTGQPLYATLAVFEALAISHPSMISKYHNAMRI
;
A
#
# COMPACT_ATOMS: atom_id res chain seq x y z
N MET A 1 1.42 -6.56 23.99
CA MET A 1 0.26 -7.15 23.32
C MET A 1 0.75 -7.55 21.94
N GLU A 2 0.90 -8.84 21.66
CA GLU A 2 1.29 -9.28 20.32
C GLU A 2 0.13 -9.00 19.37
N LEU A 3 0.44 -8.47 18.17
CA LEU A 3 -0.56 -8.32 17.12
C LEU A 3 -1.00 -9.73 16.68
N PRO A 4 -2.30 -9.95 16.45
CA PRO A 4 -2.77 -11.23 15.93
C PRO A 4 -2.11 -11.51 14.56
N PRO A 5 -1.85 -12.79 14.21
CA PRO A 5 -1.15 -13.16 12.98
C PRO A 5 -1.94 -12.83 11.71
N SER A 6 -3.24 -12.54 11.84
CA SER A 6 -4.11 -12.05 10.79
C SER A 6 -5.32 -11.33 11.38
N ALA A 7 -6.01 -10.52 10.57
CA ALA A 7 -7.36 -10.06 10.84
C ALA A 7 -8.32 -10.53 9.76
N THR A 8 -9.58 -10.72 10.13
CA THR A 8 -10.64 -11.17 9.23
C THR A 8 -11.61 -10.03 8.96
N PHE A 9 -11.95 -9.83 7.68
CA PHE A 9 -12.87 -8.80 7.21
C PHE A 9 -14.05 -9.46 6.50
N ASN A 10 -15.27 -8.99 6.78
CA ASN A 10 -16.45 -9.41 6.05
C ASN A 10 -16.65 -8.47 4.86
N ILE A 11 -16.45 -8.98 3.65
CA ILE A 11 -16.56 -8.23 2.39
C ILE A 11 -17.62 -8.93 1.53
N ASP A 12 -18.73 -8.27 1.22
CA ASP A 12 -19.80 -8.81 0.37
C ASP A 12 -20.27 -10.23 0.77
N ASN A 13 -20.47 -10.47 2.08
CA ASN A 13 -20.79 -11.78 2.68
C ASN A 13 -19.70 -12.86 2.53
N GLN A 14 -18.48 -12.49 2.16
CA GLN A 14 -17.31 -13.35 2.16
C GLN A 14 -16.36 -12.95 3.29
N SER A 15 -15.80 -13.95 3.97
CA SER A 15 -14.78 -13.75 4.99
C SER A 15 -13.41 -13.73 4.33
N VAL A 16 -12.72 -12.60 4.36
CA VAL A 16 -11.39 -12.39 3.78
C VAL A 16 -10.37 -12.20 4.90
N GLY A 17 -9.31 -12.99 4.91
CA GLY A 17 -8.20 -12.86 5.86
C GLY A 17 -7.07 -11.98 5.30
N ILE A 18 -6.54 -11.09 6.13
CA ILE A 18 -5.31 -10.32 5.85
C ILE A 18 -4.29 -10.64 6.93
N SER A 19 -3.14 -11.18 6.52
CA SER A 19 -2.05 -11.57 7.43
C SER A 19 -1.29 -10.35 7.95
N ALA A 20 -0.66 -10.50 9.13
CA ALA A 20 0.35 -9.56 9.59
C ALA A 20 1.60 -9.61 8.69
N PHE A 21 2.36 -8.51 8.63
CA PHE A 21 3.67 -8.47 8.00
C PHE A 21 4.61 -9.56 8.55
N ASP A 22 5.39 -10.18 7.66
CA ASP A 22 6.41 -11.17 8.02
C ASP A 22 7.69 -10.95 7.22
N ALA A 23 8.75 -10.46 7.88
CA ALA A 23 10.05 -10.22 7.27
C ALA A 23 10.76 -11.51 6.79
N ARG A 24 10.24 -12.69 7.15
CA ARG A 24 10.76 -13.98 6.67
C ARG A 24 10.19 -14.36 5.30
N GLU A 25 9.07 -13.77 4.88
CA GLU A 25 8.53 -13.95 3.53
C GLU A 25 9.43 -13.24 2.51
N ALA A 26 9.83 -13.96 1.46
CA ALA A 26 10.79 -13.46 0.47
C ALA A 26 10.27 -12.21 -0.26
N GLU A 27 8.96 -12.16 -0.50
CA GLU A 27 8.26 -11.05 -1.16
C GLU A 27 8.21 -9.78 -0.29
N GLN A 28 8.41 -9.91 1.03
CA GLN A 28 8.36 -8.80 1.99
C GLN A 28 9.75 -8.39 2.50
N ASN A 29 10.77 -9.21 2.24
CA ASN A 29 12.10 -9.00 2.76
C ASN A 29 12.94 -8.09 1.84
N LEU A 30 13.19 -6.87 2.30
CA LEU A 30 14.01 -5.87 1.59
C LEU A 30 15.44 -5.76 2.12
N HIS A 31 15.93 -6.75 2.85
CA HIS A 31 17.25 -6.72 3.49
C HIS A 31 18.36 -6.47 2.44
N GLN A 32 19.25 -5.52 2.74
CA GLN A 32 20.37 -5.09 1.87
C GLN A 32 19.99 -4.50 0.51
N GLN A 33 18.72 -4.20 0.26
CA GLN A 33 18.30 -3.48 -0.94
C GLN A 33 18.33 -1.97 -0.70
N ALA A 34 18.74 -1.20 -1.71
CA ALA A 34 18.50 0.24 -1.71
C ALA A 34 17.00 0.47 -1.98
N VAL A 35 16.33 1.19 -1.07
CA VAL A 35 14.88 1.41 -1.13
C VAL A 35 14.58 2.90 -1.02
N ASN A 36 13.82 3.41 -1.98
CA ASN A 36 13.24 4.74 -1.92
C ASN A 36 11.92 4.70 -1.13
N ILE A 37 11.73 5.63 -0.21
CA ILE A 37 10.43 5.85 0.45
C ILE A 37 9.94 7.23 0.04
N ILE A 38 8.88 7.27 -0.76
CA ILE A 38 8.36 8.52 -1.33
C ILE A 38 7.06 8.86 -0.61
N ALA A 39 7.06 9.97 0.13
CA ALA A 39 5.88 10.56 0.75
C ALA A 39 5.35 11.76 -0.07
N SER A 40 4.29 12.42 0.40
CA SER A 40 3.62 13.51 -0.34
C SER A 40 4.04 14.93 0.09
N GLY A 41 5.24 15.10 0.65
CA GLY A 41 5.75 16.41 1.05
C GLY A 41 6.09 17.30 -0.15
N PRO A 42 6.12 18.64 -0.01
CA PRO A 42 6.35 19.55 -1.13
C PRO A 42 7.71 19.36 -1.82
N SER A 43 8.70 18.80 -1.12
CA SER A 43 10.03 18.51 -1.65
C SER A 43 10.04 17.52 -2.83
N ILE A 44 8.94 16.80 -3.07
CA ILE A 44 8.83 15.93 -4.25
C ILE A 44 8.80 16.70 -5.57
N ALA A 45 8.47 18.00 -5.54
CA ALA A 45 8.41 18.82 -6.75
C ALA A 45 9.79 19.01 -7.41
N ASP A 46 10.86 18.90 -6.64
CA ASP A 46 12.23 19.18 -7.10
C ASP A 46 13.06 17.91 -7.35
N LEU A 47 12.44 16.71 -7.27
CA LEU A 47 13.13 15.44 -7.44
C LEU A 47 13.11 14.96 -8.90
N ALA A 48 14.27 14.51 -9.38
CA ALA A 48 14.42 13.82 -10.66
C ALA A 48 13.95 12.36 -10.55
N PHE A 49 12.63 12.12 -10.52
CA PHE A 49 12.07 10.77 -10.36
C PHE A 49 12.50 9.76 -11.42
N VAL A 50 12.85 10.23 -12.62
CA VAL A 50 13.38 9.39 -13.72
C VAL A 50 14.61 8.60 -13.31
N ASP A 51 15.42 9.11 -12.38
CA ASP A 51 16.62 8.44 -11.89
C ASP A 51 16.30 7.36 -10.84
N LEU A 52 15.05 7.31 -10.36
CA LEU A 52 14.60 6.45 -9.27
C LEU A 52 13.69 5.30 -9.72
N VAL A 53 13.21 5.32 -10.98
CA VAL A 53 12.12 4.44 -11.44
C VAL A 53 12.43 2.94 -11.37
N ASP A 54 13.71 2.57 -11.49
CA ASP A 54 14.15 1.16 -11.45
C ASP A 54 14.60 0.71 -10.05
N THR A 55 14.70 1.63 -9.09
CA THR A 55 15.05 1.31 -7.70
C THR A 55 13.81 0.88 -6.94
N ALA A 56 13.96 -0.10 -6.04
CA ALA A 56 12.88 -0.56 -5.18
C ALA A 56 12.23 0.64 -4.46
N THR A 57 10.92 0.81 -4.65
CA THR A 57 10.21 2.00 -4.20
C THR A 57 8.99 1.64 -3.35
N ILE A 58 8.87 2.32 -2.20
CA ILE A 58 7.70 2.32 -1.34
C ILE A 58 7.00 3.67 -1.46
N PHE A 59 5.74 3.65 -1.86
CA PHE A 59 4.88 4.85 -1.83
C PHE A 59 4.16 4.96 -0.48
N VAL A 60 3.85 6.19 -0.07
CA VAL A 60 3.11 6.47 1.16
C VAL A 60 1.93 7.39 0.85
N ASN A 61 0.73 6.97 1.24
CA ASN A 61 -0.52 7.73 1.04
C ASN A 61 -0.71 8.22 -0.41
N GLY A 62 -0.70 9.54 -0.65
CA GLY A 62 -1.01 10.14 -1.96
C GLY A 62 0.12 10.05 -2.99
N SER A 63 1.36 9.73 -2.58
CA SER A 63 2.50 9.71 -3.50
C SER A 63 2.42 8.62 -4.56
N ILE A 64 1.59 7.59 -4.36
CA ILE A 64 1.26 6.57 -5.36
C ILE A 64 0.78 7.18 -6.69
N SER A 65 0.20 8.38 -6.66
CA SER A 65 -0.22 9.10 -7.88
C SER A 65 0.92 9.43 -8.84
N LEU A 66 2.18 9.41 -8.37
CA LEU A 66 3.36 9.58 -9.23
C LEU A 66 3.51 8.47 -10.27
N MET A 67 2.93 7.29 -10.03
CA MET A 67 2.91 6.18 -10.99
C MET A 67 2.18 6.52 -12.29
N ALA A 68 1.35 7.57 -12.30
CA ALA A 68 0.71 8.05 -13.53
C ALA A 68 1.61 8.94 -14.39
N GLN A 69 2.69 9.46 -13.82
CA GLN A 69 3.61 10.38 -14.49
C GLN A 69 4.94 9.71 -14.82
N TYR A 70 5.37 8.75 -13.99
CA TYR A 70 6.64 8.07 -14.09
C TYR A 70 6.45 6.55 -14.09
N ASN A 71 7.22 5.86 -14.92
CA ASN A 71 7.13 4.41 -15.08
C ASN A 71 7.97 3.67 -14.05
N PHE A 72 7.57 3.69 -12.77
CA PHE A 72 8.22 2.92 -11.72
C PHE A 72 8.11 1.42 -12.01
N THR A 73 9.23 0.75 -12.23
CA THR A 73 9.28 -0.67 -12.62
C THR A 73 9.42 -1.61 -11.42
N ASN A 74 9.80 -1.09 -10.25
CA ASN A 74 10.06 -1.86 -9.04
C ASN A 74 9.34 -1.29 -7.80
N VAL A 75 8.01 -1.40 -7.78
CA VAL A 75 7.19 -0.98 -6.63
C VAL A 75 7.08 -2.12 -5.62
N VAL A 76 7.84 -2.00 -4.53
CA VAL A 76 7.92 -3.04 -3.49
C VAL A 76 6.98 -2.80 -2.32
N GLY A 77 6.31 -1.65 -2.27
CA GLY A 77 5.34 -1.38 -1.23
C GLY A 77 4.50 -0.13 -1.46
N TYR A 78 3.33 -0.16 -0.85
CA TYR A 78 2.46 0.97 -0.67
C TYR A 78 2.00 1.00 0.78
N VAL A 79 2.24 2.11 1.48
CA VAL A 79 1.90 2.27 2.89
C VAL A 79 0.78 3.29 3.02
N ILE A 80 -0.30 2.90 3.70
CA ILE A 80 -1.35 3.82 4.14
C ILE A 80 -1.36 3.83 5.66
N SER A 81 -0.98 4.97 6.24
CA SER A 81 -0.85 5.07 7.70
C SER A 81 -2.09 5.64 8.39
N ASP A 82 -2.94 6.37 7.67
CA ASP A 82 -4.09 7.09 8.25
C ASP A 82 -5.40 6.71 7.54
N ALA A 83 -6.37 6.17 8.29
CA ALA A 83 -7.69 5.80 7.77
C ALA A 83 -8.47 7.01 7.20
N ARG A 84 -8.15 8.24 7.62
CA ARG A 84 -8.73 9.46 7.06
C ARG A 84 -8.32 9.64 5.59
N PHE A 85 -7.14 9.16 5.18
CA PHE A 85 -6.72 9.24 3.78
C PHE A 85 -7.71 8.50 2.87
N VAL A 86 -8.12 7.29 3.25
CA VAL A 86 -9.10 6.48 2.52
C VAL A 86 -10.43 7.22 2.33
N LYS A 87 -10.86 7.99 3.34
CA LYS A 87 -12.13 8.73 3.31
C LYS A 87 -12.06 10.01 2.49
N HIS A 88 -10.95 10.74 2.54
CA HIS A 88 -10.84 12.06 1.89
C HIS A 88 -10.31 12.00 0.46
N GLN A 89 -9.63 10.91 0.08
CA GLN A 89 -9.02 10.76 -1.23
C GLN A 89 -9.37 9.40 -1.89
N PRO A 90 -10.68 9.06 -2.00
CA PRO A 90 -11.11 7.74 -2.50
C PRO A 90 -10.61 7.48 -3.94
N ASP A 91 -10.55 8.52 -4.77
CA ASP A 91 -10.16 8.40 -6.17
C ASP A 91 -8.69 8.00 -6.36
N ILE A 92 -7.80 8.38 -5.42
CA ILE A 92 -6.37 8.04 -5.52
C ILE A 92 -6.20 6.52 -5.49
N LEU A 93 -6.91 5.83 -4.60
CA LEU A 93 -6.82 4.38 -4.48
C LEU A 93 -7.37 3.69 -5.71
N ASN A 94 -8.58 4.05 -6.15
CA ASN A 94 -9.22 3.44 -7.31
C ASN A 94 -8.41 3.62 -8.60
N LYS A 95 -7.69 4.74 -8.72
CA LYS A 95 -6.97 5.08 -9.95
C LYS A 95 -5.54 4.52 -9.99
N TYR A 96 -4.85 4.48 -8.86
CA TYR A 96 -3.41 4.22 -8.84
C TYR A 96 -3.01 2.94 -8.08
N TYR A 97 -3.90 2.35 -7.28
CA TYR A 97 -3.63 1.05 -6.67
C TYR A 97 -3.93 -0.09 -7.66
N THR A 98 -2.89 -0.81 -8.04
CA THR A 98 -2.95 -1.86 -9.08
C THR A 98 -2.67 -3.27 -8.55
N GLY A 99 -2.53 -3.43 -7.23
CA GLY A 99 -2.26 -4.72 -6.59
C GLY A 99 -0.82 -4.92 -6.13
N GLN A 100 0.01 -3.88 -6.15
CA GLN A 100 1.30 -3.87 -5.46
C GLN A 100 1.14 -4.14 -3.95
N PRO A 101 2.19 -4.61 -3.24
CA PRO A 101 2.11 -4.88 -1.80
C PRO A 101 1.57 -3.67 -1.03
N LEU A 102 0.53 -3.88 -0.21
CA LEU A 102 -0.10 -2.84 0.60
C LEU A 102 0.08 -3.15 2.09
N TYR A 103 0.76 -2.26 2.80
CA TYR A 103 0.96 -2.32 4.24
C TYR A 103 0.13 -1.23 4.91
N ALA A 104 -0.76 -1.60 5.82
CA ALA A 104 -1.62 -0.63 6.46
C ALA A 104 -2.07 -1.05 7.85
N THR A 105 -2.45 -0.09 8.68
CA THR A 105 -3.00 -0.41 10.01
C THR A 105 -4.37 -1.08 9.89
N LEU A 106 -4.80 -1.80 10.93
CA LEU A 106 -6.13 -2.39 11.00
C LEU A 106 -7.24 -1.36 10.70
N ALA A 107 -7.13 -0.16 11.27
CA ALA A 107 -8.10 0.92 11.06
C ALA A 107 -8.22 1.37 9.58
N VAL A 108 -7.13 1.28 8.82
CA VAL A 108 -7.15 1.55 7.37
C VAL A 108 -7.90 0.44 6.64
N PHE A 109 -7.63 -0.83 6.94
CA PHE A 109 -8.36 -1.94 6.31
C PHE A 109 -9.84 -1.95 6.67
N GLU A 110 -10.20 -1.58 7.90
CA GLU A 110 -11.61 -1.37 8.30
C GLU A 110 -12.26 -0.26 7.45
N ALA A 111 -11.56 0.86 7.22
CA ALA A 111 -12.06 1.91 6.34
C ALA A 111 -12.17 1.45 4.88
N LEU A 112 -11.22 0.66 4.39
CA LEU A 112 -11.25 0.08 3.04
C LEU A 112 -12.37 -0.94 2.86
N ALA A 113 -12.65 -1.77 3.85
CA ALA A 113 -13.74 -2.75 3.82
C ALA A 113 -15.11 -2.08 3.61
N ILE A 114 -15.28 -0.87 4.17
CA ILE A 114 -16.51 -0.09 4.05
C ILE A 114 -16.57 0.68 2.72
N SER A 115 -15.48 1.34 2.34
CA SER A 115 -15.47 2.32 1.24
C SER A 115 -15.04 1.75 -0.12
N HIS A 116 -14.20 0.71 -0.10
CA HIS A 116 -13.59 0.10 -1.28
C HIS A 116 -13.55 -1.44 -1.16
N PRO A 117 -14.70 -2.11 -0.87
CA PRO A 117 -14.74 -3.56 -0.64
C PRO A 117 -14.16 -4.36 -1.80
N SER A 118 -14.41 -3.94 -3.04
CA SER A 118 -13.87 -4.57 -4.25
C SER A 118 -12.35 -4.62 -4.30
N MET A 119 -11.66 -3.64 -3.68
CA MET A 119 -10.20 -3.61 -3.62
C MET A 119 -9.67 -4.70 -2.68
N ILE A 120 -10.30 -4.90 -1.52
CA ILE A 120 -9.96 -5.99 -0.60
C ILE A 120 -10.28 -7.33 -1.26
N SER A 121 -11.47 -7.50 -1.84
CA SER A 121 -11.85 -8.74 -2.52
C SER A 121 -10.82 -9.14 -3.59
N LYS A 122 -10.36 -8.17 -4.39
CA LYS A 122 -9.45 -8.42 -5.50
C LYS A 122 -7.98 -8.60 -5.08
N TYR A 123 -7.51 -7.86 -4.09
CA TYR A 123 -6.07 -7.73 -3.81
C TYR A 123 -5.63 -8.12 -2.40
N HIS A 124 -6.50 -8.66 -1.54
CA HIS A 124 -6.15 -9.01 -0.14
C HIS A 124 -4.87 -9.86 0.01
N ASN A 125 -4.54 -10.71 -0.97
CA ASN A 125 -3.30 -11.51 -0.95
C ASN A 125 -2.02 -10.64 -0.95
N ALA A 126 -2.08 -9.43 -1.50
CA ALA A 126 -0.98 -8.46 -1.48
C ALA A 126 -1.03 -7.52 -0.26
N MET A 127 -2.02 -7.67 0.62
CA MET A 127 -2.21 -6.79 1.77
C MET A 127 -1.59 -7.40 3.04
N ARG A 128 -1.03 -6.56 3.90
CA ARG A 128 -0.48 -6.93 5.20
C ARG A 128 -0.78 -5.88 6.27
N ILE A 129 -1.08 -6.35 7.48
CA ILE A 129 -1.26 -5.52 8.69
C ILE A 129 0.09 -5.26 9.36
#